data_AF-A0A919S2B9-F1
#
_entry.id   AF-A0A919S2B9-F1
#
_cell.length_a   1.000
_cell.length_b   1.000
_cell.length_c   1.000
_cell.angle_alpha   90.00
_cell.angle_beta   90.00
_cell.angle_gamma   90.00
#
_symmetry.space_group_name_H-M   'P 1'
#
loop_
_entity.id
_entity.type
_entity.pdbx_description
1 polymer ?
#
loop_
_entity_poly.entity_id
_entity_poly.type
_entity_poly.pdbx_seq_one_letter_code
_entity_poly.pdbx_strand_id
1 'polypeptide(L)' 'MILFSIVNISKNACSGAVAGLMSPKGKEAFYEKFGFWKRPNENFGHGMIQFWERK' A
#
# COMPACT_ATOMS: atom_id res chain seq x y z
N MET A 1 -11.34 -6.16 -5.75
CA MET A 1 -10.03 -6.76 -6.12
C MET A 1 -8.88 -6.28 -5.23
N ILE A 2 -8.70 -4.97 -4.99
CA ILE A 2 -7.54 -4.43 -4.25
C ILE A 2 -7.55 -4.76 -2.75
N LEU A 3 -8.74 -4.74 -2.10
CA LEU A 3 -8.88 -5.10 -0.68
C LEU A 3 -8.43 -6.55 -0.39
N PHE A 4 -8.72 -7.48 -1.31
CA PHE A 4 -8.34 -8.89 -1.16
C PHE A 4 -6.82 -9.07 -1.21
N SER A 5 -6.12 -8.25 -2.00
CA SER A 5 -4.65 -8.28 -2.07
C SER A 5 -4.00 -7.76 -0.79
N ILE A 6 -4.51 -6.67 -0.20
CA ILE A 6 -3.98 -6.12 1.07
C ILE A 6 -4.13 -7.14 2.21
N VAL A 7 -5.29 -7.79 2.31
CA VAL A 7 -5.53 -8.87 3.30
C VAL A 7 -4.65 -10.10 3.05
N ASN A 8 -4.32 -10.39 1.79
CA ASN A 8 -3.45 -11.52 1.48
C ASN A 8 -1.98 -11.24 1.83
N ILE A 9 -1.52 -10.01 1.59
CA ILE A 9 -0.20 -9.54 2.01
C ILE A 9 -0.09 -9.62 3.53
N SER A 10 -1.12 -9.18 4.27
CA SER A 10 -1.04 -9.24 5.74
C SER A 10 -0.92 -10.65 6.31
N LYS A 11 -1.51 -11.65 5.62
CA LYS A 11 -1.45 -13.05 6.01
C LYS A 11 -0.17 -13.76 5.57
N ASN A 12 0.38 -13.41 4.41
CA ASN A 12 1.46 -14.19 3.77
C ASN A 12 2.80 -13.46 3.70
N ALA A 13 2.86 -12.16 3.93
CA ALA A 13 4.11 -11.40 3.81
C ALA A 13 5.16 -11.87 4.83
N CYS A 14 6.37 -12.08 4.34
CA CYS A 14 7.55 -12.32 5.19
C CYS A 14 7.98 -11.03 5.88
N SER A 15 8.73 -11.15 6.98
CA SER A 15 9.27 -9.97 7.66
C SER A 15 10.26 -9.24 6.75
N GLY A 16 10.11 -7.92 6.63
CA GLY A 16 10.89 -7.08 5.71
C GLY A 16 10.31 -6.98 4.29
N ALA A 17 9.12 -7.53 4.03
CA ALA A 17 8.46 -7.36 2.74
C ALA A 17 7.98 -5.92 2.54
N VAL A 18 8.03 -5.45 1.29
CA VAL A 18 7.52 -4.13 0.88
C VAL A 18 6.37 -4.34 -0.09
N ALA A 19 5.18 -3.84 0.25
CA ALA A 19 4.04 -3.83 -0.65
C ALA A 19 3.92 -2.47 -1.34
N GLY A 20 4.03 -2.44 -2.67
CA GLY A 20 3.78 -1.26 -3.49
C GLY A 20 2.50 -1.39 -4.30
N LEU A 21 1.70 -0.34 -4.34
CA LEU A 21 0.52 -0.24 -5.19
C LEU A 21 0.36 1.16 -5.77
N MET A 22 -0.34 1.28 -6.89
CA MET A 22 -0.72 2.57 -7.46
C MET A 22 -2.12 2.94 -7.01
N SER A 23 -2.28 4.10 -6.37
CA SER A 23 -3.61 4.63 -6.05
C SER A 23 -4.11 5.50 -7.19
N PRO A 24 -5.38 5.37 -7.60
CA PRO A 24 -6.04 6.40 -8.38
C PRO A 24 -6.01 7.73 -7.62
N LYS A 25 -5.87 8.84 -8.36
CA LYS A 25 -5.84 10.20 -7.79
C LYS A 25 -7.09 10.46 -6.94
N GLY A 26 -6.90 10.89 -5.70
CA GLY A 26 -7.98 11.18 -4.75
C GLY A 26 -8.51 9.97 -3.96
N LYS A 27 -7.91 8.78 -4.13
CA LYS A 27 -8.23 7.58 -3.36
C LYS A 27 -7.12 7.20 -2.37
N GLU A 28 -6.08 8.02 -2.22
CA GLU A 28 -4.92 7.74 -1.36
C GLU A 28 -5.34 7.57 0.10
N ALA A 29 -6.28 8.39 0.57
CA ALA A 29 -6.82 8.35 1.94
C ALA A 29 -7.45 7.00 2.32
N PHE A 30 -7.88 6.20 1.34
CA PHE A 30 -8.34 4.83 1.60
C PHE A 30 -7.17 3.93 2.01
N TYR A 31 -6.04 4.03 1.30
CA TYR A 31 -4.85 3.20 1.54
C TYR A 31 -4.05 3.64 2.77
N GLU A 32 -4.09 4.93 3.10
CA GLU A 32 -3.49 5.46 4.34
C GLU A 32 -4.04 4.77 5.60
N LYS A 33 -5.34 4.44 5.61
CA LYS A 33 -5.97 3.68 6.70
C LYS A 33 -5.41 2.28 6.90
N PHE A 34 -4.84 1.70 5.84
CA PHE A 34 -4.23 0.37 5.89
C PHE A 34 -2.73 0.43 6.23
N GLY A 35 -2.14 1.62 6.43
CA GLY A 35 -0.73 1.79 6.74
C GLY A 35 0.17 2.00 5.52
N PHE A 36 -0.42 2.29 4.35
CA PHE A 36 0.34 2.72 3.18
C PHE A 36 0.69 4.20 3.29
N TRP A 37 1.91 4.56 2.90
CA TRP A 37 2.34 5.95 2.81
C TRP A 37 2.47 6.38 1.35
N LYS A 38 2.16 7.66 1.12
CA LYS A 38 2.20 8.31 -0.19
C LYS A 38 3.64 8.58 -0.59
N ARG A 39 4.09 8.00 -1.70
CA ARG A 39 5.27 8.47 -2.44
C ARG A 39 4.79 9.59 -3.37
N PRO A 40 5.18 10.87 -3.13
CA PRO A 40 4.76 11.97 -3.99
C PRO A 40 5.20 11.70 -5.42
N ASN A 41 4.24 11.67 -6.35
CA ASN A 41 4.49 11.55 -7.77
C ASN A 41 3.48 12.46 -8.47
N GLU A 42 3.96 13.52 -9.12
CA GLU A 42 3.12 14.62 -9.61
C GLU A 42 2.35 14.27 -10.90
N ASN A 43 2.79 13.25 -11.65
CA ASN A 43 2.29 13.05 -13.02
C ASN A 43 1.19 11.98 -13.18
N PHE A 44 1.12 10.94 -12.34
CA PHE A 44 0.26 9.77 -12.60
C PHE A 44 -0.54 9.24 -11.39
N GLY A 45 -0.61 10.02 -10.30
CA GLY A 45 -1.18 9.59 -9.02
C GLY A 45 -0.10 9.06 -8.07
N HIS A 46 -0.37 9.14 -6.77
CA HIS A 46 0.61 8.77 -5.76
C HIS A 46 0.82 7.25 -5.75
N GLY A 47 2.08 6.84 -5.91
CA GLY A 47 2.49 5.48 -5.56
C GLY A 47 2.35 5.32 -4.05
N MET A 48 1.73 4.23 -3.61
CA MET A 48 1.53 3.92 -2.20
C MET A 48 2.43 2.76 -1.83
N ILE A 49 3.17 2.87 -0.73
CA ILE A 49 4.01 1.77 -0.24
C ILE A 49 3.76 1.47 1.23
N GLN A 50 3.87 0.21 1.61
CA GLN A 50 3.74 -0.26 2.99
C GLN A 50 4.90 -1.20 3.31
N PHE A 51 5.57 -0.93 4.43
CA PHE A 51 6.61 -1.80 4.98
C PHE A 51 5.97 -2.81 5.92
N TRP A 52 6.25 -4.09 5.69
CA TRP A 52 5.74 -5.18 6.52
C TRP A 52 6.83 -5.64 7.48
N GLU A 53 6.74 -5.21 8.74
CA GLU A 53 7.53 -5.75 9.83
C GLU A 53 6.66 -6.74 10.61
N ARG A 54 6.96 -8.06 10.53
CA ARG A 54 6.39 -8.99 11.50
C ARG A 54 7.09 -8.73 12.83
N LYS A 55 6.35 -8.22 13.81
CA LYS A 55 6.73 -8.33 15.22
C LYS A 55 6.46 -9.75 15.72
#